data_AF-A0A016WPX6-F1
#
_entry.id   AF-A0A016WPX6-F1
#
_cell.length_a   1.000
_cell.length_b   1.000
_cell.length_c   1.000
_cell.angle_alpha   90.00
_cell.angle_beta   90.00
_cell.angle_gamma   90.00
#
_symmetry.space_group_name_H-M   'P 1'
#
loop_
_entity.id
_entity.type
_entity.pdbx_description
1 polymer ?
#
loop_
_entity_poly.entity_id
_entity_poly.type
_entity_poly.pdbx_seq_one_letter_code
_entity_poly.pdbx_strand_id
1 'polypeptide(L)'
;MVQTRNPSIFLRRTVKREKWQKSKEVRASKMLLHKIASCSRTTLRNCQTFVGRGKPTLGIRRETINAWERRAPLAPAHVKKLTKAGVNVLIQPSNRRAYPIQDYIAAGAIVREDLSDAQLIMSVKQVPVDQLIANKTYAFFSHTIKAQADNMEMLDTILQRKIRLIDYEKIVDKKGKRLVMFGKWAGNAGFIDILHGLGLRLLALGHHTPFLHMGLAHNYSDSHMAINALRDIGYEIALDKMPRSLGPLVFIFTGSGNVSRGAQELFEHLPHEFVDVATLPKVAQKGQLNKVYGCVVTRADHMVPKNGGAFSKAEFEEHPERYISKFATEIAPYATVIINGVYWDARTPRLITIPDAKHLLTPVQKYDVPGCPTLPHRLVAICDISADPGGSIEFMAECTTIDKPFTIYDADFHTTSDSFDSPSGCLVCSIDNMPAQMPLEATEQFGNLLFPYIFDMLNCTTEQPFDRLACRPEVKGAIITNEGKLTPNYEYIADLRSAKAA
;
A
#
# COMPACT_ATOMS: atom_id res chain seq x y z
N MET A 1 19.34 -12.80 -70.07
CA MET A 1 18.70 -13.92 -69.32
C MET A 1 18.41 -13.44 -67.91
N VAL A 2 17.20 -12.91 -67.68
CA VAL A 2 16.75 -12.48 -66.35
C VAL A 2 15.55 -13.36 -66.01
N GLN A 3 15.74 -14.31 -65.09
CA GLN A 3 14.65 -15.12 -64.55
C GLN A 3 13.92 -14.33 -63.47
N THR A 4 12.70 -13.92 -63.77
CA THR A 4 11.74 -13.36 -62.81
C THR A 4 11.28 -14.44 -61.83
N ARG A 5 11.62 -14.30 -60.53
CA ARG A 5 11.06 -15.14 -59.46
C ARG A 5 9.69 -14.60 -59.02
N ASN A 6 8.70 -15.49 -59.01
CA ASN A 6 7.28 -15.20 -58.80
C ASN A 6 6.99 -14.89 -57.29
N PRO A 7 6.46 -13.70 -56.93
CA PRO A 7 6.24 -13.27 -55.53
C PRO A 7 5.18 -14.08 -54.75
N SER A 8 4.36 -14.86 -55.45
CA SER A 8 3.20 -15.57 -54.89
C SER A 8 3.55 -16.78 -54.01
N ILE A 9 4.74 -17.38 -54.19
CA ILE A 9 5.17 -18.59 -53.47
C ILE A 9 5.76 -18.25 -52.10
N PHE A 10 6.38 -17.08 -51.95
CA PHE A 10 6.99 -16.65 -50.69
C PHE A 10 5.90 -16.25 -49.68
N LEU A 11 4.89 -15.48 -50.10
CA LEU A 11 3.75 -15.09 -49.24
C LEU A 11 2.96 -16.30 -48.71
N ARG A 12 2.75 -17.34 -49.54
CA ARG A 12 2.01 -18.55 -49.12
C ARG A 12 2.76 -19.39 -48.08
N ARG A 13 4.10 -19.37 -48.08
CA ARG A 13 4.93 -20.08 -47.09
C ARG A 13 4.96 -19.34 -45.75
N THR A 14 5.03 -18.01 -45.75
CA THR A 14 5.05 -17.20 -44.52
C THR A 14 3.71 -17.27 -43.78
N VAL A 15 2.58 -17.17 -44.49
CA VAL A 15 1.24 -17.25 -43.89
C VAL A 15 0.93 -18.64 -43.33
N LYS A 16 1.43 -19.72 -43.96
CA LYS A 16 1.29 -21.08 -43.41
C LYS A 16 2.10 -21.27 -42.13
N ARG A 17 3.28 -20.65 -42.03
CA ARG A 17 4.16 -20.73 -40.85
C ARG A 17 3.57 -19.97 -39.66
N GLU A 18 3.02 -18.78 -39.89
CA GLU A 18 2.30 -18.01 -38.85
C GLU A 18 1.02 -18.71 -38.37
N LYS A 19 0.22 -19.31 -39.27
CA LYS A 19 -0.96 -20.10 -38.87
C LYS A 19 -0.59 -21.32 -38.03
N TRP A 20 0.54 -21.96 -38.33
CA TRP A 20 1.06 -23.09 -37.54
C TRP A 20 1.57 -22.66 -36.16
N GLN A 21 2.25 -21.50 -36.06
CA GLN A 21 2.72 -20.94 -34.79
C GLN A 21 1.57 -20.51 -33.89
N LYS A 22 0.58 -19.77 -34.42
CA LYS A 22 -0.64 -19.41 -33.68
C LYS A 22 -1.42 -20.64 -33.19
N SER A 23 -1.48 -21.71 -33.98
CA SER A 23 -2.12 -22.96 -33.56
C SER A 23 -1.39 -23.66 -32.40
N LYS A 24 -0.04 -23.57 -32.32
CA LYS A 24 0.73 -24.11 -31.20
C LYS A 24 0.58 -23.27 -29.94
N GLU A 25 0.56 -21.94 -30.06
CA GLU A 25 0.32 -21.03 -28.92
C GLU A 25 -1.07 -21.19 -28.31
N VAL A 26 -2.10 -21.38 -29.16
CA VAL A 26 -3.47 -21.64 -28.68
C VAL A 26 -3.59 -23.01 -28.00
N ARG A 27 -2.88 -24.04 -28.49
CA ARG A 27 -2.83 -25.36 -27.81
C ARG A 27 -2.05 -25.31 -26.50
N ALA A 28 -0.92 -24.59 -26.45
CA ALA A 28 -0.14 -24.39 -25.24
C ALA A 28 -0.94 -23.60 -24.18
N SER A 29 -1.65 -22.55 -24.61
CA SER A 29 -2.54 -21.76 -23.74
C SER A 29 -3.72 -22.57 -23.22
N LYS A 30 -4.34 -23.43 -24.06
CA LYS A 30 -5.40 -24.35 -23.61
C LYS A 30 -4.88 -25.41 -22.65
N MET A 31 -3.69 -25.95 -22.84
CA MET A 31 -3.06 -26.88 -21.88
C MET A 31 -2.69 -26.19 -20.57
N LEU A 32 -2.22 -24.94 -20.61
CA LEU A 32 -1.92 -24.14 -19.43
C LEU A 32 -3.20 -23.80 -18.66
N LEU A 33 -4.27 -23.39 -19.34
CA LEU A 33 -5.60 -23.18 -18.77
C LEU A 33 -6.17 -24.47 -18.17
N HIS A 34 -5.94 -25.63 -18.79
CA HIS A 34 -6.39 -26.90 -18.24
C HIS A 34 -5.58 -27.34 -17.01
N LYS A 35 -4.26 -27.05 -16.96
CA LYS A 35 -3.41 -27.26 -15.79
C LYS A 35 -3.72 -26.30 -14.65
N ILE A 36 -4.07 -25.04 -14.93
CA ILE A 36 -4.52 -24.07 -13.93
C ILE A 36 -5.91 -24.48 -13.39
N ALA A 37 -6.82 -24.91 -14.28
CA ALA A 37 -8.14 -25.39 -13.89
C ALA A 37 -8.12 -26.74 -13.15
N SER A 38 -7.17 -27.63 -13.45
CA SER A 38 -7.00 -28.90 -12.72
C SER A 38 -6.26 -28.72 -11.40
N CYS A 39 -5.31 -27.78 -11.31
CA CYS A 39 -4.64 -27.45 -10.05
C CYS A 39 -5.57 -26.67 -9.09
N SER A 40 -6.54 -25.91 -9.62
CA SER A 40 -7.57 -25.22 -8.83
C SER A 40 -8.70 -26.13 -8.34
N ARG A 41 -8.96 -27.28 -8.98
CA ARG A 41 -10.04 -28.20 -8.59
C ARG A 41 -9.67 -29.15 -7.46
N THR A 42 -8.38 -29.38 -7.20
CA THR A 42 -7.91 -30.38 -6.23
C THR A 42 -7.65 -29.81 -4.84
N THR A 43 -7.83 -28.50 -4.62
CA THR A 43 -7.60 -27.82 -3.32
C THR A 43 -8.86 -27.24 -2.67
N LEU A 44 -10.04 -27.39 -3.28
CA LEU A 44 -11.32 -26.89 -2.77
C LEU A 44 -12.19 -27.96 -2.09
N ARG A 45 -11.64 -29.15 -1.81
CA ARG A 45 -12.36 -30.30 -1.23
C ARG A 45 -12.00 -30.64 0.22
N ASN A 46 -11.31 -29.77 0.93
CA ASN A 46 -11.44 -29.77 2.39
C ASN A 46 -12.63 -28.86 2.71
N CYS A 47 -13.83 -29.45 2.79
CA CYS A 47 -14.91 -28.82 3.54
C CYS A 47 -14.34 -28.55 4.93
N GLN A 48 -13.92 -27.30 5.19
CA GLN A 48 -13.58 -26.82 6.52
C GLN A 48 -14.89 -26.87 7.30
N THR A 49 -15.15 -28.01 7.94
CA THR A 49 -16.31 -28.19 8.80
C THR A 49 -16.17 -27.22 9.95
N PHE A 50 -17.22 -26.42 10.18
CA PHE A 50 -17.29 -25.60 11.37
C PHE A 50 -17.30 -26.51 12.60
N VAL A 51 -16.41 -26.27 13.56
CA VAL A 51 -16.22 -27.13 14.74
C VAL A 51 -16.98 -26.61 15.96
N GLY A 52 -17.48 -25.37 15.90
CA GLY A 52 -18.23 -24.75 16.99
C GLY A 52 -19.69 -25.23 17.09
N ARG A 53 -20.37 -24.81 18.17
CA ARG A 53 -21.80 -25.09 18.38
C ARG A 53 -22.66 -24.20 17.48
N GLY A 54 -23.73 -24.77 16.94
CA GLY A 54 -24.72 -24.05 16.14
C GLY A 54 -24.25 -23.72 14.73
N LYS A 55 -24.92 -22.76 14.09
CA LYS A 55 -24.59 -22.31 12.73
C LYS A 55 -23.44 -21.30 12.81
N PRO A 56 -22.37 -21.43 11.99
CA PRO A 56 -21.27 -20.47 11.99
C PRO A 56 -21.80 -19.07 11.70
N THR A 57 -21.51 -18.13 12.60
CA THR A 57 -22.01 -16.75 12.55
C THR A 57 -20.86 -15.76 12.65
N LEU A 58 -20.73 -14.93 11.62
CA LEU A 58 -19.74 -13.87 11.46
C LEU A 58 -20.42 -12.52 11.58
N GLY A 59 -19.89 -11.63 12.41
CA GLY A 59 -20.33 -10.24 12.53
C GLY A 59 -19.38 -9.30 11.78
N ILE A 60 -19.91 -8.48 10.88
CA ILE A 60 -19.19 -7.36 10.27
C ILE A 60 -19.60 -6.08 10.98
N ARG A 61 -18.67 -5.53 11.77
CA ARG A 61 -18.86 -4.29 12.51
C ARG A 61 -18.84 -3.09 11.56
N ARG A 62 -19.48 -1.97 11.96
CA ARG A 62 -19.27 -0.68 11.30
C ARG A 62 -18.01 0.01 11.83
N GLU A 63 -17.26 0.67 10.96
CA GLU A 63 -16.09 1.45 11.37
C GLU A 63 -16.49 2.78 11.99
N THR A 64 -15.80 3.18 13.06
CA THR A 64 -16.12 4.39 13.83
C THR A 64 -14.90 5.27 14.14
N ILE A 65 -13.71 4.88 13.70
CA ILE A 65 -12.46 5.56 14.09
C ILE A 65 -12.39 7.01 13.60
N ASN A 66 -12.85 7.27 12.37
CA ASN A 66 -12.98 8.61 11.79
C ASN A 66 -13.96 8.59 10.60
N ALA A 67 -14.15 9.75 9.97
CA ALA A 67 -15.04 9.91 8.82
C ALA A 67 -14.53 9.20 7.55
N TRP A 68 -13.21 9.10 7.40
CA TRP A 68 -12.54 8.56 6.21
C TRP A 68 -12.51 7.03 6.16
N GLU A 69 -12.62 6.36 7.30
CA GLU A 69 -12.66 4.90 7.36
C GLU A 69 -14.01 4.36 6.86
N ARG A 70 -14.12 4.26 5.53
CA ARG A 70 -15.29 3.76 4.79
C ARG A 70 -15.11 2.31 4.34
N ARG A 71 -13.95 1.71 4.59
CA ARG A 71 -13.67 0.32 4.21
C ARG A 71 -14.46 -0.66 5.09
N ALA A 72 -14.45 -1.91 4.67
CA ALA A 72 -14.92 -3.04 5.47
C ALA A 72 -13.91 -4.19 5.37
N PRO A 73 -13.91 -5.15 6.32
CA PRO A 73 -13.04 -6.31 6.21
C PRO A 73 -13.42 -7.22 5.03
N LEU A 74 -14.68 -7.18 4.56
CA LEU A 74 -15.20 -8.03 3.50
C LEU A 74 -16.13 -7.24 2.56
N ALA A 75 -15.86 -7.29 1.26
CA ALA A 75 -16.79 -6.82 0.22
C ALA A 75 -18.04 -7.72 0.08
N PRO A 76 -19.15 -7.24 -0.51
CA PRO A 76 -20.36 -8.03 -0.77
C PRO A 76 -20.10 -9.35 -1.51
N ALA A 77 -19.15 -9.38 -2.45
CA ALA A 77 -18.77 -10.60 -3.16
C ALA A 77 -18.23 -11.70 -2.22
N HIS A 78 -17.50 -11.34 -1.16
CA HIS A 78 -17.01 -12.28 -0.14
C HIS A 78 -18.16 -12.78 0.73
N VAL A 79 -19.03 -11.87 1.15
CA VAL A 79 -20.23 -12.21 1.93
C VAL A 79 -21.10 -13.21 1.18
N LYS A 80 -21.32 -13.00 -0.13
CA LYS A 80 -22.06 -13.93 -0.98
C LYS A 80 -21.45 -15.33 -1.03
N LYS A 81 -20.12 -15.44 -0.97
CA LYS A 81 -19.44 -16.75 -0.90
C LYS A 81 -19.66 -17.41 0.47
N LEU A 82 -19.60 -16.66 1.56
CA LEU A 82 -19.83 -17.16 2.93
C LEU A 82 -21.28 -17.63 3.14
N THR A 83 -22.26 -16.83 2.72
CA THR A 83 -23.68 -17.14 2.88
C THR A 83 -24.07 -18.38 2.07
N LYS A 84 -23.55 -18.53 0.84
CA LYS A 84 -23.69 -19.75 0.04
C LYS A 84 -23.04 -20.98 0.68
N ALA A 85 -21.98 -20.79 1.46
CA ALA A 85 -21.34 -21.85 2.23
C ALA A 85 -22.05 -22.15 3.57
N GLY A 86 -23.20 -21.51 3.84
CA GLY A 86 -24.00 -21.76 5.04
C GLY A 86 -23.59 -20.93 6.27
N VAL A 87 -22.72 -19.93 6.13
CA VAL A 87 -22.35 -19.00 7.22
C VAL A 87 -23.43 -17.92 7.36
N ASN A 88 -23.90 -17.70 8.58
CA ASN A 88 -24.69 -16.51 8.90
C ASN A 88 -23.75 -15.30 8.94
N VAL A 89 -24.04 -14.28 8.13
CA VAL A 89 -23.28 -13.02 8.18
C VAL A 89 -24.18 -11.94 8.74
N LEU A 90 -23.92 -11.53 9.98
CA LEU A 90 -24.56 -10.37 10.60
C LEU A 90 -23.77 -9.12 10.20
N ILE A 91 -24.46 -8.05 9.84
CA ILE A 91 -23.81 -6.80 9.46
C ILE A 91 -24.47 -5.61 10.15
N GLN A 92 -23.62 -4.78 10.76
CA GLN A 92 -24.06 -3.52 11.32
C GLN A 92 -24.40 -2.50 10.22
N PRO A 93 -25.56 -1.82 10.30
CA PRO A 93 -25.95 -0.82 9.31
C PRO A 93 -24.97 0.36 9.31
N SER A 94 -24.60 0.90 8.14
CA SER A 94 -23.70 2.06 8.08
C SER A 94 -23.89 2.82 6.78
N ASN A 95 -24.17 4.11 6.89
CA ASN A 95 -24.20 5.04 5.76
C ASN A 95 -22.80 5.53 5.36
N ARG A 96 -21.79 5.29 6.21
CA ARG A 96 -20.39 5.68 5.94
C ARG A 96 -19.66 4.65 5.07
N ARG A 97 -20.04 3.38 5.18
CA ARG A 97 -19.37 2.28 4.46
C ARG A 97 -19.48 2.50 2.94
N ALA A 98 -18.38 2.28 2.22
CA ALA A 98 -18.30 2.54 0.79
C ALA A 98 -19.26 1.68 -0.03
N TYR A 99 -19.40 0.39 0.33
CA TYR A 99 -20.45 -0.46 -0.21
C TYR A 99 -21.78 -0.19 0.52
N PRO A 100 -22.85 0.20 -0.19
CA PRO A 100 -24.18 0.36 0.38
C PRO A 100 -24.67 -0.91 1.08
N ILE A 101 -25.51 -0.73 2.11
CA ILE A 101 -26.03 -1.86 2.89
C ILE A 101 -26.86 -2.83 2.03
N GLN A 102 -27.51 -2.32 0.98
CA GLN A 102 -28.31 -3.10 0.02
C GLN A 102 -27.47 -4.16 -0.70
N ASP A 103 -26.21 -3.87 -1.01
CA ASP A 103 -25.32 -4.85 -1.66
C ASP A 103 -25.01 -6.02 -0.73
N TYR A 104 -24.85 -5.75 0.56
CA TYR A 104 -24.67 -6.79 1.57
C TYR A 104 -25.93 -7.64 1.78
N ILE A 105 -27.11 -7.00 1.78
CA ILE A 105 -28.40 -7.71 1.85
C ILE A 105 -28.56 -8.62 0.63
N ALA A 106 -28.28 -8.11 -0.57
CA ALA A 106 -28.32 -8.89 -1.81
C ALA A 106 -27.29 -10.03 -1.83
N ALA A 107 -26.19 -9.89 -1.09
CA ALA A 107 -25.21 -10.95 -0.83
C ALA A 107 -25.65 -11.97 0.24
N GLY A 108 -26.78 -11.75 0.90
CA GLY A 108 -27.36 -12.63 1.92
C GLY A 108 -26.96 -12.30 3.37
N ALA A 109 -26.38 -11.13 3.63
CA ALA A 109 -26.15 -10.68 5.00
C ALA A 109 -27.46 -10.28 5.69
N ILE A 110 -27.48 -10.43 7.00
CA ILE A 110 -28.59 -10.08 7.87
C ILE A 110 -28.24 -8.78 8.60
N VAL A 111 -29.00 -7.72 8.35
CA VAL A 111 -28.77 -6.43 8.99
C VAL A 111 -29.17 -6.51 10.47
N ARG A 112 -28.21 -6.28 11.37
CA ARG A 112 -28.41 -6.32 12.82
C ARG A 112 -27.48 -5.33 13.51
N GLU A 113 -28.02 -4.61 14.50
CA GLU A 113 -27.23 -3.73 15.37
C GLU A 113 -26.37 -4.55 16.34
N ASP A 114 -27.03 -5.47 17.05
CA ASP A 114 -26.42 -6.39 18.00
C ASP A 114 -25.72 -7.56 17.27
N LEU A 115 -24.45 -7.75 17.59
CA LEU A 115 -23.58 -8.82 17.06
C LEU A 115 -23.32 -9.93 18.08
N SER A 116 -24.05 -9.96 19.21
CA SER A 116 -23.85 -10.95 20.29
C SER A 116 -24.05 -12.40 19.84
N ASP A 117 -24.78 -12.65 18.76
CA ASP A 117 -24.94 -14.00 18.19
C ASP A 117 -23.72 -14.46 17.37
N ALA A 118 -22.81 -13.55 16.99
CA ALA A 118 -21.62 -13.89 16.22
C ALA A 118 -20.55 -14.57 17.09
N GLN A 119 -19.88 -15.58 16.54
CA GLN A 119 -18.69 -16.17 17.18
C GLN A 119 -17.42 -15.38 16.83
N LEU A 120 -17.35 -14.87 15.58
CA LEU A 120 -16.27 -14.03 15.08
C LEU A 120 -16.82 -12.64 14.73
N ILE A 121 -16.25 -11.58 15.29
CA ILE A 121 -16.57 -10.19 14.96
C ILE A 121 -15.36 -9.56 14.26
N MET A 122 -15.58 -8.96 13.10
CA MET A 122 -14.54 -8.40 12.24
C MET A 122 -14.75 -6.91 12.03
N SER A 123 -13.64 -6.16 12.07
CA SER A 123 -13.52 -4.77 11.68
C SER A 123 -12.18 -4.55 11.00
N VAL A 124 -12.02 -3.45 10.27
CA VAL A 124 -10.73 -3.01 9.73
C VAL A 124 -9.87 -2.46 10.86
N LYS A 125 -10.41 -1.53 11.65
CA LYS A 125 -9.71 -0.84 12.72
C LYS A 125 -10.17 -1.31 14.10
N GLN A 126 -9.49 -0.80 15.13
CA GLN A 126 -9.78 -1.05 16.53
C GLN A 126 -11.22 -0.71 16.92
N VAL A 127 -11.70 -1.39 17.96
CA VAL A 127 -13.08 -1.28 18.46
C VAL A 127 -13.07 -0.46 19.76
N PRO A 128 -13.98 0.53 19.92
CA PRO A 128 -14.14 1.25 21.18
C PRO A 128 -14.36 0.32 22.36
N VAL A 129 -13.74 0.64 23.50
CA VAL A 129 -13.71 -0.24 24.69
C VAL A 129 -15.10 -0.57 25.23
N ASP A 130 -16.04 0.36 25.14
CA ASP A 130 -17.45 0.22 25.53
C ASP A 130 -18.22 -0.77 24.64
N GLN A 131 -17.78 -0.97 23.39
CA GLN A 131 -18.46 -1.82 22.40
C GLN A 131 -17.93 -3.27 22.35
N LEU A 132 -16.86 -3.59 23.08
CA LEU A 132 -16.25 -4.92 23.08
C LEU A 132 -17.10 -5.98 23.79
N ILE A 133 -17.75 -6.86 23.06
CA ILE A 133 -18.54 -7.95 23.65
C ILE A 133 -17.63 -9.03 24.27
N ALA A 134 -17.86 -9.37 25.54
CA ALA A 134 -17.06 -10.35 26.27
C ALA A 134 -17.18 -11.78 25.72
N ASN A 135 -16.13 -12.58 25.93
CA ASN A 135 -16.04 -13.99 25.51
C ASN A 135 -16.26 -14.21 24.00
N LYS A 136 -15.90 -13.25 23.16
CA LYS A 136 -15.96 -13.35 21.69
C LYS A 136 -14.58 -13.48 21.06
N THR A 137 -14.54 -13.92 19.81
CA THR A 137 -13.35 -13.81 18.96
C THR A 137 -13.48 -12.55 18.11
N TYR A 138 -12.47 -11.69 18.17
CA TYR A 138 -12.38 -10.48 17.34
C TYR A 138 -11.24 -10.60 16.34
N ALA A 139 -11.39 -9.99 15.18
CA ALA A 139 -10.28 -9.82 14.24
C ALA A 139 -10.25 -8.42 13.63
N PHE A 140 -9.14 -7.72 13.81
CA PHE A 140 -8.89 -6.37 13.29
C PHE A 140 -7.39 -6.00 13.38
N PHE A 141 -6.97 -4.89 12.78
CA PHE A 141 -5.65 -4.31 13.04
C PHE A 141 -5.65 -3.68 14.43
N SER A 142 -5.08 -4.37 15.42
CA SER A 142 -5.19 -3.93 16.82
C SER A 142 -4.16 -2.85 17.18
N HIS A 143 -3.03 -2.84 16.45
CA HIS A 143 -1.91 -1.95 16.73
C HIS A 143 -1.48 -2.03 18.22
N THR A 144 -1.42 -3.24 18.76
CA THR A 144 -1.00 -3.53 20.15
C THR A 144 0.36 -4.23 20.27
N ILE A 145 0.81 -4.89 19.19
CA ILE A 145 2.02 -5.73 19.16
C ILE A 145 3.33 -4.97 19.38
N LYS A 146 3.35 -3.63 19.31
CA LYS A 146 4.52 -2.79 19.62
C LYS A 146 4.29 -1.97 20.92
N ALA A 147 3.33 -2.38 21.74
CA ALA A 147 2.90 -1.68 22.95
C ALA A 147 2.60 -0.19 22.69
N GLN A 148 1.85 0.12 21.63
CA GLN A 148 1.45 1.50 21.31
C GLN A 148 0.49 2.03 22.39
N ALA A 149 0.84 3.17 23.01
CA ALA A 149 0.16 3.70 24.18
C ALA A 149 -1.36 3.82 23.98
N ASP A 150 -1.78 4.38 22.84
CA ASP A 150 -3.18 4.65 22.50
C ASP A 150 -4.08 3.40 22.50
N ASN A 151 -3.51 2.20 22.33
CA ASN A 151 -4.26 0.96 22.21
C ASN A 151 -4.14 0.05 23.45
N MET A 152 -3.39 0.45 24.48
CA MET A 152 -3.17 -0.40 25.66
C MET A 152 -4.43 -0.54 26.52
N GLU A 153 -5.24 0.52 26.64
CA GLU A 153 -6.54 0.44 27.35
C GLU A 153 -7.49 -0.57 26.68
N MET A 154 -7.52 -0.58 25.34
CA MET A 154 -8.27 -1.58 24.59
C MET A 154 -7.74 -2.99 24.83
N LEU A 155 -6.42 -3.18 24.83
CA LEU A 155 -5.81 -4.48 25.12
C LEU A 155 -6.17 -4.97 26.53
N ASP A 156 -6.10 -4.11 27.53
CA ASP A 156 -6.47 -4.45 28.91
C ASP A 156 -7.94 -4.84 29.01
N THR A 157 -8.83 -4.11 28.32
CA THR A 157 -10.25 -4.45 28.22
C THR A 157 -10.47 -5.80 27.54
N ILE A 158 -9.74 -6.09 26.46
CA ILE A 158 -9.78 -7.38 25.74
C ILE A 158 -9.38 -8.53 26.68
N LEU A 159 -8.33 -8.35 27.47
CA LEU A 159 -7.90 -9.34 28.47
C LEU A 159 -8.97 -9.54 29.55
N GLN A 160 -9.46 -8.46 30.17
CA GLN A 160 -10.50 -8.53 31.20
C GLN A 160 -11.77 -9.22 30.71
N ARG A 161 -12.21 -8.91 29.48
CA ARG A 161 -13.41 -9.48 28.86
C ARG A 161 -13.18 -10.87 28.24
N LYS A 162 -12.00 -11.45 28.42
CA LYS A 162 -11.60 -12.78 27.90
C LYS A 162 -11.85 -12.90 26.39
N ILE A 163 -11.61 -11.82 25.67
CA ILE A 163 -11.73 -11.78 24.22
C ILE A 163 -10.51 -12.47 23.61
N ARG A 164 -10.76 -13.28 22.58
CA ARG A 164 -9.70 -13.81 21.72
C ARG A 164 -9.47 -12.86 20.55
N LEU A 165 -8.34 -12.17 20.55
CA LEU A 165 -7.99 -11.20 19.52
C LEU A 165 -7.10 -11.85 18.46
N ILE A 166 -7.53 -11.81 17.20
CA ILE A 166 -6.73 -12.16 16.02
C ILE A 166 -6.28 -10.85 15.36
N ASP A 167 -4.97 -10.59 15.31
CA ASP A 167 -4.45 -9.41 14.62
C ASP A 167 -4.10 -9.75 13.16
N TYR A 168 -4.74 -9.05 12.22
CA TYR A 168 -4.47 -9.22 10.80
C TYR A 168 -3.01 -8.98 10.42
N GLU A 169 -2.28 -8.12 11.15
CA GLU A 169 -0.87 -7.84 10.92
C GLU A 169 0.01 -9.08 11.14
N LYS A 170 -0.46 -10.01 11.98
CA LYS A 170 0.25 -11.22 12.37
C LYS A 170 -0.19 -12.47 11.60
N ILE A 171 -1.04 -12.32 10.59
CA ILE A 171 -1.27 -13.37 9.58
C ILE A 171 -0.08 -13.36 8.61
N VAL A 172 0.95 -14.12 8.97
CA VAL A 172 2.25 -14.21 8.26
C VAL A 172 2.53 -15.63 7.78
N ASP A 173 3.33 -15.78 6.73
CA ASP A 173 3.83 -17.08 6.31
C ASP A 173 4.96 -17.60 7.24
N LYS A 174 5.48 -18.79 6.93
CA LYS A 174 6.59 -19.42 7.66
C LYS A 174 7.89 -18.59 7.69
N LYS A 175 8.04 -17.61 6.79
CA LYS A 175 9.19 -16.70 6.71
C LYS A 175 8.89 -15.34 7.35
N GLY A 176 7.75 -15.19 8.04
CA GLY A 176 7.32 -13.93 8.65
C GLY A 176 6.77 -12.90 7.66
N LYS A 177 6.57 -13.26 6.38
CA LYS A 177 6.01 -12.35 5.39
C LYS A 177 4.50 -12.22 5.61
N ARG A 178 4.04 -11.00 5.83
CA ARG A 178 2.62 -10.67 5.98
C ARG A 178 1.82 -11.05 4.74
N LEU A 179 0.66 -11.68 4.95
CA LEU A 179 -0.20 -12.21 3.89
C LEU A 179 -1.45 -11.35 3.65
N VAL A 180 -1.90 -10.62 4.68
CA VAL A 180 -3.11 -9.80 4.66
C VAL A 180 -2.76 -8.33 4.91
N MET A 181 -2.90 -7.48 3.89
CA MET A 181 -2.51 -6.05 3.95
C MET A 181 -3.20 -5.21 2.87
N PHE A 182 -3.17 -3.87 3.02
CA PHE A 182 -3.71 -2.90 2.06
C PHE A 182 -2.66 -2.26 1.13
N GLY A 183 -1.44 -2.80 1.06
CA GLY A 183 -0.28 -2.08 0.51
C GLY A 183 -0.44 -1.55 -0.91
N LYS A 184 -1.13 -2.27 -1.82
CA LYS A 184 -1.30 -1.81 -3.22
C LYS A 184 -2.09 -0.51 -3.30
N TRP A 185 -3.22 -0.43 -2.60
CA TRP A 185 -4.08 0.74 -2.63
C TRP A 185 -3.51 1.92 -1.84
N ALA A 186 -2.59 1.68 -0.90
CA ALA A 186 -1.77 2.75 -0.33
C ALA A 186 -0.88 3.40 -1.41
N GLY A 187 -0.24 2.58 -2.25
CA GLY A 187 0.54 3.02 -3.41
C GLY A 187 -0.27 3.84 -4.42
N ASN A 188 -1.45 3.32 -4.80
CA ASN A 188 -2.35 4.02 -5.72
C ASN A 188 -2.80 5.38 -5.18
N ALA A 189 -3.33 5.43 -3.95
CA ALA A 189 -3.81 6.67 -3.36
C ALA A 189 -2.66 7.68 -3.16
N GLY A 190 -1.52 7.24 -2.63
CA GLY A 190 -0.36 8.12 -2.44
C GLY A 190 0.18 8.69 -3.76
N PHE A 191 0.19 7.89 -4.83
CA PHE A 191 0.60 8.40 -6.15
C PHE A 191 -0.38 9.43 -6.71
N ILE A 192 -1.68 9.22 -6.56
CA ILE A 192 -2.70 10.20 -6.96
C ILE A 192 -2.52 11.51 -6.19
N ASP A 193 -2.42 11.43 -4.86
CA ASP A 193 -2.33 12.61 -4.00
C ASP A 193 -1.04 13.39 -4.26
N ILE A 194 0.10 12.71 -4.43
CA ILE A 194 1.35 13.42 -4.69
C ILE A 194 1.35 14.11 -6.06
N LEU A 195 0.63 13.59 -7.06
CA LEU A 195 0.47 14.30 -8.34
C LEU A 195 -0.40 15.54 -8.19
N HIS A 196 -1.50 15.45 -7.42
CA HIS A 196 -2.30 16.62 -7.08
C HIS A 196 -1.48 17.68 -6.34
N GLY A 197 -0.78 17.28 -5.28
CA GLY A 197 0.11 18.15 -4.52
C GLY A 197 1.24 18.73 -5.35
N LEU A 198 1.84 17.95 -6.26
CA LEU A 198 2.85 18.41 -7.21
C LEU A 198 2.29 19.52 -8.11
N GLY A 199 1.06 19.38 -8.61
CA GLY A 199 0.39 20.41 -9.40
C GLY A 199 0.25 21.73 -8.63
N LEU A 200 -0.20 21.68 -7.38
CA LEU A 200 -0.30 22.85 -6.50
C LEU A 200 1.06 23.47 -6.19
N ARG A 201 2.06 22.65 -5.89
CA ARG A 201 3.41 23.12 -5.57
C ARG A 201 4.09 23.77 -6.76
N LEU A 202 3.97 23.18 -7.94
CA LEU A 202 4.51 23.76 -9.18
C LEU A 202 3.80 25.07 -9.52
N LEU A 203 2.48 25.17 -9.30
CA LEU A 203 1.74 26.42 -9.50
C LEU A 203 2.25 27.53 -8.57
N ALA A 204 2.45 27.24 -7.29
CA ALA A 204 2.99 28.20 -6.32
C ALA A 204 4.43 28.65 -6.67
N LEU A 205 5.20 27.77 -7.33
CA LEU A 205 6.52 28.10 -7.88
C LEU A 205 6.47 28.79 -9.25
N GLY A 206 5.28 29.17 -9.74
CA GLY A 206 5.10 29.92 -10.98
C GLY A 206 4.96 29.06 -12.25
N HIS A 207 4.64 27.77 -12.11
CA HIS A 207 4.52 26.84 -13.24
C HIS A 207 3.11 26.27 -13.37
N HIS A 208 2.42 26.63 -14.46
CA HIS A 208 1.22 25.93 -14.87
C HIS A 208 1.59 24.57 -15.49
N THR A 209 1.04 23.48 -14.96
CA THR A 209 1.29 22.12 -15.47
C THR A 209 0.00 21.31 -15.52
N PRO A 210 -0.10 20.27 -16.37
CA PRO A 210 -1.26 19.37 -16.43
C PRO A 210 -1.59 18.73 -15.08
N PHE A 211 -0.62 18.55 -14.18
CA PHE A 211 -0.84 17.98 -12.84
C PHE A 211 -1.83 18.80 -11.99
N LEU A 212 -2.04 20.08 -12.30
CA LEU A 212 -3.03 20.93 -11.62
C LEU A 212 -4.47 20.38 -11.75
N HIS A 213 -4.73 19.57 -12.78
CA HIS A 213 -6.04 18.96 -13.04
C HIS A 213 -6.26 17.63 -12.32
N MET A 214 -5.25 17.10 -11.63
CA MET A 214 -5.43 15.91 -10.79
C MET A 214 -6.18 16.30 -9.52
N GLY A 215 -7.26 15.61 -9.17
CA GLY A 215 -7.87 15.68 -7.84
C GLY A 215 -7.20 14.74 -6.82
N LEU A 216 -7.49 14.94 -5.53
CA LEU A 216 -7.13 13.99 -4.47
C LEU A 216 -7.81 12.62 -4.69
N ALA A 217 -7.22 11.55 -4.15
CA ALA A 217 -7.69 10.18 -4.39
C ALA A 217 -9.17 9.99 -4.01
N HIS A 218 -9.59 10.59 -2.90
CA HIS A 218 -10.97 10.49 -2.42
C HIS A 218 -12.01 11.27 -3.25
N ASN A 219 -11.57 12.13 -4.19
CA ASN A 219 -12.47 12.84 -5.10
C ASN A 219 -12.98 11.94 -6.23
N TYR A 220 -12.35 10.79 -6.45
CA TYR A 220 -12.77 9.81 -7.44
C TYR A 220 -13.68 8.77 -6.79
N SER A 221 -14.79 8.43 -7.46
CA SER A 221 -15.71 7.40 -6.96
C SER A 221 -15.10 5.99 -7.02
N ASP A 222 -14.25 5.76 -8.01
CA ASP A 222 -13.52 4.51 -8.23
C ASP A 222 -12.18 4.77 -8.94
N SER A 223 -11.38 3.72 -9.04
CA SER A 223 -10.06 3.75 -9.68
C SER A 223 -10.11 4.01 -11.19
N HIS A 224 -11.20 3.67 -11.88
CA HIS A 224 -11.33 3.95 -13.31
C HIS A 224 -11.41 5.45 -13.57
N MET A 225 -12.15 6.20 -12.75
CA MET A 225 -12.19 7.66 -12.86
C MET A 225 -10.82 8.30 -12.63
N ALA A 226 -10.08 7.85 -11.60
CA ALA A 226 -8.73 8.34 -11.32
C ALA A 226 -7.76 8.05 -12.49
N ILE A 227 -7.84 6.85 -13.08
CA ILE A 227 -7.03 6.46 -14.23
C ILE A 227 -7.35 7.31 -15.46
N ASN A 228 -8.62 7.67 -15.69
CA ASN A 228 -8.99 8.52 -16.81
C ASN A 228 -8.42 9.93 -16.66
N ALA A 229 -8.53 10.54 -15.46
CA ALA A 229 -7.91 11.84 -15.19
C ALA A 229 -6.38 11.80 -15.40
N LEU A 230 -5.74 10.70 -14.98
CA LEU A 230 -4.31 10.51 -15.17
C LEU A 230 -3.92 10.36 -16.64
N ARG A 231 -4.76 9.72 -17.46
CA ARG A 231 -4.55 9.62 -18.92
C ARG A 231 -4.69 10.97 -19.59
N ASP A 232 -5.66 11.79 -19.18
CA ASP A 232 -5.83 13.15 -19.71
C ASP A 232 -4.59 14.02 -19.45
N ILE A 233 -4.06 13.97 -18.22
CA ILE A 233 -2.76 14.57 -17.85
C ILE A 233 -1.64 14.02 -18.75
N GLY A 234 -1.60 12.70 -18.95
CA GLY A 234 -0.61 12.05 -19.79
C GLY A 234 -0.66 12.50 -21.25
N TYR A 235 -1.86 12.70 -21.82
CA TYR A 235 -2.02 13.24 -23.18
C TYR A 235 -1.45 14.65 -23.29
N GLU A 236 -1.67 15.51 -22.29
CA GLU A 236 -1.13 16.86 -22.30
C GLU A 236 0.39 16.89 -22.22
N ILE A 237 0.99 16.03 -21.39
CA ILE A 237 2.45 15.87 -21.32
C ILE A 237 3.00 15.42 -22.68
N ALA A 238 2.37 14.45 -23.34
CA ALA A 238 2.81 13.93 -24.64
C ALA A 238 2.73 14.99 -25.76
N LEU A 239 1.88 16.00 -25.61
CA LEU A 239 1.73 17.15 -26.52
C LEU A 239 2.65 18.33 -26.18
N ASP A 240 3.71 18.10 -25.39
CA ASP A 240 4.70 19.11 -25.01
C ASP A 240 4.12 20.32 -24.23
N LYS A 241 3.02 20.12 -23.49
CA LYS A 241 2.39 21.18 -22.67
C LYS A 241 3.08 21.40 -21.30
N MET A 242 4.21 20.75 -21.05
CA MET A 242 5.01 20.97 -19.85
C MET A 242 5.95 22.19 -20.02
N PRO A 243 6.05 23.10 -19.03
CA PRO A 243 7.02 24.20 -19.07
C PRO A 243 8.46 23.70 -19.17
N ARG A 244 9.21 24.23 -20.13
CA ARG A 244 10.62 23.83 -20.36
C ARG A 244 11.55 24.13 -19.18
N SER A 245 11.21 25.14 -18.37
CA SER A 245 11.99 25.52 -17.19
C SER A 245 12.04 24.46 -16.09
N LEU A 246 11.12 23.49 -16.10
CA LEU A 246 11.13 22.36 -15.17
C LEU A 246 12.20 21.31 -15.50
N GLY A 247 12.56 21.19 -16.78
CA GLY A 247 13.38 20.09 -17.27
C GLY A 247 12.70 18.71 -17.13
N PRO A 248 13.46 17.61 -17.32
CA PRO A 248 12.92 16.26 -17.25
C PRO A 248 12.49 15.90 -15.82
N LEU A 249 11.26 15.40 -15.65
CA LEU A 249 10.75 15.00 -14.34
C LEU A 249 11.09 13.53 -14.05
N VAL A 250 11.61 13.27 -12.86
CA VAL A 250 12.04 11.94 -12.42
C VAL A 250 11.29 11.52 -11.15
N PHE A 251 10.57 10.41 -11.25
CA PHE A 251 9.82 9.78 -10.17
C PHE A 251 10.62 8.58 -9.65
N ILE A 252 11.04 8.65 -8.39
CA ILE A 252 11.75 7.57 -7.71
C ILE A 252 10.75 6.76 -6.87
N PHE A 253 10.68 5.46 -7.11
CA PHE A 253 9.86 4.54 -6.33
C PHE A 253 10.76 3.69 -5.44
N THR A 254 10.66 3.83 -4.11
CA THR A 254 11.49 3.05 -3.20
C THR A 254 10.85 1.69 -2.88
N GLY A 255 11.67 0.65 -2.91
CA GLY A 255 11.26 -0.72 -2.63
C GLY A 255 10.56 -1.42 -3.79
N SER A 256 10.41 -2.74 -3.65
CA SER A 256 9.74 -3.62 -4.63
C SER A 256 8.44 -4.24 -4.10
N GLY A 257 7.91 -3.67 -3.01
CA GLY A 257 6.72 -4.14 -2.31
C GLY A 257 5.41 -3.78 -3.00
N ASN A 258 4.30 -4.07 -2.31
CA ASN A 258 2.95 -3.77 -2.83
C ASN A 258 2.70 -2.27 -3.03
N VAL A 259 3.24 -1.42 -2.15
CA VAL A 259 3.09 0.04 -2.21
C VAL A 259 3.73 0.58 -3.49
N SER A 260 5.03 0.31 -3.67
CA SER A 260 5.79 0.72 -4.85
C SER A 260 5.15 0.23 -6.15
N ARG A 261 4.71 -1.05 -6.19
CA ARG A 261 4.02 -1.59 -7.36
C ARG A 261 2.67 -0.92 -7.63
N GLY A 262 1.89 -0.58 -6.60
CA GLY A 262 0.65 0.17 -6.78
C GLY A 262 0.91 1.54 -7.41
N ALA A 263 1.88 2.29 -6.89
CA ALA A 263 2.25 3.58 -7.47
C ALA A 263 2.74 3.46 -8.93
N GLN A 264 3.54 2.43 -9.23
CA GLN A 264 4.01 2.14 -10.59
C GLN A 264 2.85 1.82 -11.55
N GLU A 265 1.86 1.03 -11.12
CA GLU A 265 0.70 0.69 -11.96
C GLU A 265 -0.04 1.95 -12.45
N LEU A 266 -0.15 2.99 -11.60
CA LEU A 266 -0.73 4.27 -12.04
C LEU A 266 0.25 5.08 -12.89
N PHE A 267 1.53 5.15 -12.49
CA PHE A 267 2.55 5.84 -13.26
C PHE A 267 2.62 5.38 -14.73
N GLU A 268 2.39 4.10 -14.99
CA GLU A 268 2.36 3.53 -16.34
C GLU A 268 1.26 4.10 -17.26
N HIS A 269 0.27 4.82 -16.71
CA HIS A 269 -0.74 5.53 -17.51
C HIS A 269 -0.28 6.91 -18.02
N LEU A 270 0.86 7.42 -17.55
CA LEU A 270 1.53 8.60 -18.11
C LEU A 270 2.41 8.20 -19.31
N PRO A 271 2.74 9.12 -20.23
CA PRO A 271 3.84 8.91 -21.17
C PRO A 271 5.13 8.79 -20.36
N HIS A 272 5.74 7.61 -20.34
CA HIS A 272 6.84 7.32 -19.42
C HIS A 272 7.99 6.52 -20.03
N GLU A 273 9.14 6.58 -19.35
CA GLU A 273 10.29 5.71 -19.57
C GLU A 273 10.85 5.27 -18.21
N PHE A 274 10.92 3.97 -17.95
CA PHE A 274 11.64 3.45 -16.79
C PHE A 274 13.15 3.37 -17.07
N VAL A 275 13.96 3.87 -16.14
CA VAL A 275 15.43 3.91 -16.24
C VAL A 275 16.07 3.33 -14.98
N ASP A 276 17.29 2.82 -15.12
CA ASP A 276 18.09 2.37 -13.98
C ASP A 276 18.75 3.54 -13.23
N VAL A 277 19.26 3.26 -12.03
CA VAL A 277 19.91 4.24 -11.16
C VAL A 277 21.12 4.90 -11.85
N ALA A 278 21.91 4.12 -12.61
CA ALA A 278 23.09 4.62 -13.30
C ALA A 278 22.75 5.62 -14.42
N THR A 279 21.53 5.57 -14.95
CA THR A 279 21.04 6.43 -16.03
C THR A 279 20.45 7.76 -15.53
N LEU A 280 20.13 7.88 -14.23
CA LEU A 280 19.56 9.07 -13.62
C LEU A 280 20.31 10.38 -13.93
N PRO A 281 21.66 10.45 -13.85
CA PRO A 281 22.39 11.69 -14.15
C PRO A 281 22.21 12.15 -15.60
N LYS A 282 22.16 11.19 -16.54
CA LYS A 282 21.97 11.47 -17.97
C LYS A 282 20.56 11.98 -18.26
N VAL A 283 19.55 11.32 -17.69
CA VAL A 283 18.15 11.74 -17.80
C VAL A 283 17.94 13.12 -17.22
N ALA A 284 18.55 13.40 -16.06
CA ALA A 284 18.40 14.68 -15.40
C ALA A 284 18.85 15.87 -16.25
N GLN A 285 19.83 15.66 -17.13
CA GLN A 285 20.39 16.69 -18.01
C GLN A 285 19.77 16.71 -19.42
N LYS A 286 19.45 15.54 -19.98
CA LYS A 286 19.14 15.37 -21.41
C LYS A 286 17.84 14.61 -21.69
N GLY A 287 17.02 14.37 -20.66
CA GLY A 287 15.73 13.73 -20.83
C GLY A 287 14.80 14.52 -21.76
N GLN A 288 13.88 13.80 -22.41
CA GLN A 288 12.80 14.39 -23.18
C GLN A 288 11.74 14.96 -22.24
N LEU A 289 11.05 16.02 -22.69
CA LEU A 289 10.07 16.74 -21.86
C LEU A 289 8.62 16.31 -22.12
N ASN A 290 8.38 15.55 -23.19
CA ASN A 290 7.07 15.00 -23.54
C ASN A 290 6.75 13.68 -22.82
N LYS A 291 7.51 13.35 -21.77
CA LYS A 291 7.33 12.15 -20.94
C LYS A 291 7.95 12.34 -19.56
N VAL A 292 7.59 11.46 -18.64
CA VAL A 292 8.15 11.38 -17.29
C VAL A 292 9.05 10.15 -17.15
N TYR A 293 10.03 10.23 -16.25
CA TYR A 293 10.99 9.14 -16.03
C TYR A 293 10.70 8.46 -14.70
N GLY A 294 10.64 7.12 -14.70
CA GLY A 294 10.47 6.32 -13.49
C GLY A 294 11.75 5.58 -13.16
N CYS A 295 12.12 5.48 -11.88
CA CYS A 295 13.21 4.63 -11.44
C CYS A 295 12.80 3.87 -10.17
N VAL A 296 12.88 2.54 -10.21
CA VAL A 296 12.60 1.69 -9.06
C VAL A 296 13.90 1.44 -8.32
N VAL A 297 13.95 1.83 -7.06
CA VAL A 297 15.16 1.77 -6.23
C VAL A 297 14.96 0.74 -5.13
N THR A 298 15.77 -0.31 -5.18
CA THR A 298 15.78 -1.40 -4.20
C THR A 298 16.92 -1.22 -3.18
N ARG A 299 16.94 -2.06 -2.15
CA ARG A 299 18.03 -2.05 -1.16
C ARG A 299 19.41 -2.23 -1.80
N ALA A 300 19.50 -3.09 -2.81
CA ALA A 300 20.75 -3.39 -3.51
C ALA A 300 21.33 -2.18 -4.26
N ASP A 301 20.49 -1.20 -4.62
CA ASP A 301 20.90 -0.04 -5.40
C ASP A 301 21.57 1.05 -4.55
N HIS A 302 21.25 1.10 -3.25
CA HIS A 302 21.67 2.20 -2.38
C HIS A 302 22.29 1.79 -1.04
N MET A 303 22.18 0.52 -0.62
CA MET A 303 22.78 0.05 0.63
C MET A 303 24.15 -0.54 0.34
N VAL A 304 25.18 0.06 0.95
CA VAL A 304 26.57 -0.34 0.76
C VAL A 304 27.18 -0.77 2.08
N PRO A 305 27.88 -1.93 2.15
CA PRO A 305 28.59 -2.33 3.36
C PRO A 305 29.67 -1.30 3.72
N LYS A 306 29.78 -0.94 5.01
CA LYS A 306 30.80 -0.01 5.52
C LYS A 306 32.24 -0.49 5.25
N ASN A 307 32.44 -1.80 5.22
CA ASN A 307 33.75 -2.42 4.98
C ASN A 307 34.06 -2.65 3.49
N GLY A 308 33.19 -2.16 2.60
CA GLY A 308 33.26 -2.45 1.16
C GLY A 308 32.69 -3.82 0.78
N GLY A 309 32.57 -4.06 -0.52
CA GLY A 309 31.98 -5.29 -1.07
C GLY A 309 30.57 -5.09 -1.65
N ALA A 310 29.97 -6.19 -2.10
CA ALA A 310 28.64 -6.19 -2.70
C ALA A 310 27.55 -6.28 -1.63
N PHE A 311 26.37 -5.73 -1.93
CA PHE A 311 25.19 -5.85 -1.07
C PHE A 311 24.78 -7.32 -0.88
N SER A 312 24.66 -7.76 0.38
CA SER A 312 24.10 -9.05 0.75
C SER A 312 22.77 -8.87 1.47
N LYS A 313 21.68 -9.38 0.87
CA LYS A 313 20.35 -9.29 1.48
C LYS A 313 20.29 -10.00 2.84
N ALA A 314 20.90 -11.18 2.96
CA ALA A 314 20.87 -11.97 4.19
C ALA A 314 21.62 -11.27 5.32
N GLU A 315 22.81 -10.74 5.04
CA GLU A 315 23.57 -9.99 6.04
C GLU A 315 22.85 -8.69 6.43
N PHE A 316 22.27 -7.96 5.46
CA PHE A 316 21.53 -6.75 5.76
C PHE A 316 20.30 -7.00 6.65
N GLU A 317 19.63 -8.15 6.50
CA GLU A 317 18.48 -8.50 7.35
C GLU A 317 18.89 -8.79 8.80
N GLU A 318 20.08 -9.34 9.02
CA GLU A 318 20.60 -9.67 10.35
C GLU A 318 21.35 -8.50 10.99
N HIS A 319 22.13 -7.76 10.20
CA HIS A 319 23.09 -6.72 10.60
C HIS A 319 22.96 -5.44 9.75
N PRO A 320 21.79 -4.78 9.72
CA PRO A 320 21.61 -3.55 8.93
C PRO A 320 22.55 -2.41 9.34
N GLU A 321 23.03 -2.40 10.60
CA GLU A 321 23.96 -1.40 11.14
C GLU A 321 25.35 -1.42 10.46
N ARG A 322 25.68 -2.50 9.74
CA ARG A 322 26.93 -2.62 8.98
C ARG A 322 26.88 -1.92 7.62
N TYR A 323 25.73 -1.39 7.24
CA TYR A 323 25.52 -0.73 5.96
C TYR A 323 25.41 0.79 6.14
N ILE A 324 25.66 1.51 5.05
CA ILE A 324 25.32 2.92 4.88
C ILE A 324 24.40 3.08 3.67
N SER A 325 23.55 4.09 3.70
CA SER A 325 22.69 4.46 2.57
C SER A 325 23.40 5.51 1.72
N LYS A 326 23.49 5.25 0.42
CA LYS A 326 23.92 6.20 -0.61
C LYS A 326 22.74 6.88 -1.33
N PHE A 327 21.52 6.67 -0.85
CA PHE A 327 20.32 7.17 -1.51
C PHE A 327 20.34 8.70 -1.64
N ALA A 328 20.63 9.40 -0.55
CA ALA A 328 20.68 10.86 -0.51
C ALA A 328 21.74 11.48 -1.43
N THR A 329 22.84 10.77 -1.69
CA THR A 329 24.00 11.30 -2.43
C THR A 329 24.05 10.87 -3.89
N GLU A 330 23.58 9.67 -4.22
CA GLU A 330 23.70 9.09 -5.57
C GLU A 330 22.36 8.97 -6.31
N ILE A 331 21.21 9.15 -5.63
CA ILE A 331 19.87 8.93 -6.22
C ILE A 331 18.96 10.16 -6.05
N ALA A 332 18.72 10.57 -4.81
CA ALA A 332 17.85 11.70 -4.47
C ALA A 332 18.20 13.02 -5.19
N PRO A 333 19.47 13.36 -5.50
CA PRO A 333 19.79 14.58 -6.22
C PRO A 333 19.20 14.65 -7.65
N TYR A 334 18.78 13.52 -8.21
CA TYR A 334 18.17 13.45 -9.54
C TYR A 334 16.64 13.37 -9.50
N ALA A 335 16.06 13.16 -8.31
CA ALA A 335 14.63 12.99 -8.13
C ALA A 335 13.88 14.32 -8.25
N THR A 336 12.73 14.30 -8.93
CA THR A 336 11.70 15.34 -8.83
C THR A 336 10.69 14.98 -7.76
N VAL A 337 10.24 13.73 -7.77
CA VAL A 337 9.29 13.18 -6.80
C VAL A 337 9.86 11.89 -6.25
N ILE A 338 9.80 11.72 -4.93
CA ILE A 338 10.11 10.46 -4.27
C ILE A 338 8.81 9.86 -3.72
N ILE A 339 8.51 8.63 -4.13
CA ILE A 339 7.40 7.84 -3.59
C ILE A 339 8.03 6.77 -2.71
N ASN A 340 7.98 7.01 -1.41
CA ASN A 340 8.58 6.15 -0.41
C ASN A 340 7.58 5.10 0.08
N GLY A 341 7.91 3.82 -0.12
CA GLY A 341 7.09 2.68 0.29
C GLY A 341 7.86 1.60 1.03
N VAL A 342 9.06 1.92 1.54
CA VAL A 342 9.88 0.96 2.28
C VAL A 342 9.54 0.96 3.76
N TYR A 343 9.50 -0.24 4.34
CA TYR A 343 9.52 -0.41 5.78
C TYR A 343 10.90 -0.05 6.33
N TRP A 344 10.91 0.67 7.45
CA TRP A 344 12.11 1.09 8.16
C TRP A 344 12.11 0.59 9.61
N ASP A 345 13.29 0.26 10.11
CA ASP A 345 13.53 -0.02 11.53
C ASP A 345 14.74 0.80 12.01
N ALA A 346 14.81 1.08 13.31
CA ALA A 346 15.80 2.00 13.88
C ALA A 346 17.27 1.62 13.64
N ARG A 347 17.56 0.34 13.31
CA ARG A 347 18.91 -0.13 13.00
C ARG A 347 19.28 0.09 11.53
N THR A 348 18.29 0.32 10.67
CA THR A 348 18.48 0.54 9.24
C THR A 348 18.87 1.99 8.96
N PRO A 349 19.90 2.25 8.15
CA PRO A 349 20.22 3.61 7.69
C PRO A 349 19.02 4.31 7.05
N ARG A 350 18.85 5.60 7.34
CA ARG A 350 17.77 6.41 6.75
C ARG A 350 18.02 6.65 5.25
N LEU A 351 16.94 6.94 4.52
CA LEU A 351 17.03 7.33 3.11
C LEU A 351 17.50 8.78 2.98
N ILE A 352 16.91 9.68 3.75
CA ILE A 352 17.24 11.10 3.78
C ILE A 352 17.28 11.55 5.23
N THR A 353 18.44 12.01 5.68
CA THR A 353 18.64 12.64 6.99
C THR A 353 18.33 14.15 6.93
N ILE A 354 18.24 14.83 8.08
CA ILE A 354 18.11 16.29 8.12
C ILE A 354 19.26 17.00 7.40
N PRO A 355 20.54 16.63 7.61
CA PRO A 355 21.67 17.17 6.83
C PRO A 355 21.55 16.91 5.32
N ASP A 356 21.12 15.71 4.92
CA ASP A 356 20.91 15.38 3.51
C ASP A 356 19.83 16.28 2.89
N ALA A 357 18.71 16.49 3.59
CA ALA A 357 17.63 17.34 3.13
C ALA A 357 18.10 18.79 2.92
N LYS A 358 18.94 19.30 3.82
CA LYS A 358 19.54 20.63 3.65
C LYS A 358 20.37 20.71 2.37
N HIS A 359 21.17 19.70 2.07
CA HIS A 359 21.93 19.64 0.83
C HIS A 359 21.03 19.55 -0.41
N LEU A 360 20.03 18.66 -0.38
CA LEU A 360 19.11 18.41 -1.51
C LEU A 360 18.21 19.61 -1.83
N LEU A 361 17.81 20.37 -0.80
CA LEU A 361 16.88 21.49 -0.92
C LEU A 361 17.57 22.86 -0.93
N THR A 362 18.92 22.89 -0.95
CA THR A 362 19.67 24.13 -1.16
C THR A 362 19.36 24.66 -2.56
N PRO A 363 18.87 25.91 -2.69
CA PRO A 363 18.57 26.48 -4.00
C PRO A 363 19.81 26.53 -4.90
N VAL A 364 19.68 26.02 -6.12
CA VAL A 364 20.72 26.10 -7.15
C VAL A 364 20.40 27.29 -8.04
N GLN A 365 21.17 28.36 -7.90
CA GLN A 365 20.97 29.58 -8.68
C GLN A 365 21.12 29.29 -10.18
N LYS A 366 20.04 29.50 -10.93
CA LYS A 366 20.02 29.44 -12.39
C LYS A 366 19.57 30.78 -12.95
N TYR A 367 19.84 30.99 -14.23
CA TYR A 367 19.40 32.19 -14.93
C TYR A 367 17.89 32.10 -15.15
N ASP A 368 17.12 32.82 -14.34
CA ASP A 368 15.68 32.95 -14.52
C ASP A 368 15.38 33.96 -15.63
N VAL A 369 14.39 33.62 -16.46
CA VAL A 369 13.81 34.57 -17.41
C VAL A 369 12.57 35.16 -16.75
N PRO A 370 12.33 36.48 -16.80
CA PRO A 370 11.11 37.07 -16.23
C PRO A 370 9.83 36.36 -16.70
N GLY A 371 9.01 35.91 -15.75
CA GLY A 371 7.79 35.14 -16.00
C GLY A 371 7.98 33.63 -16.22
N CYS A 372 9.23 33.15 -16.30
CA CYS A 372 9.59 31.74 -16.47
C CYS A 372 10.66 31.35 -15.43
N PRO A 373 10.31 31.31 -14.12
CA PRO A 373 11.25 30.94 -13.08
C PRO A 373 11.76 29.50 -13.30
N THR A 374 12.95 29.21 -12.79
CA THR A 374 13.45 27.85 -12.62
C THR A 374 13.09 27.33 -11.22
N LEU A 375 13.05 26.00 -11.07
CA LEU A 375 12.84 25.41 -9.75
C LEU A 375 14.04 25.70 -8.83
N PRO A 376 13.82 26.02 -7.54
CA PRO A 376 14.90 26.30 -6.59
C PRO A 376 15.82 25.09 -6.44
N HIS A 377 15.24 23.89 -6.35
CA HIS A 377 15.95 22.62 -6.30
C HIS A 377 15.15 21.57 -7.07
N ARG A 378 15.76 20.41 -7.31
CA ARG A 378 15.16 19.38 -8.17
C ARG A 378 14.08 18.59 -7.43
N LEU A 379 14.25 18.33 -6.14
CA LEU A 379 13.36 17.52 -5.30
C LEU A 379 12.14 18.32 -4.83
N VAL A 380 11.11 18.36 -5.66
CA VAL A 380 9.89 19.15 -5.40
C VAL A 380 9.00 18.50 -4.36
N ALA A 381 8.87 17.17 -4.37
CA ALA A 381 7.87 16.48 -3.58
C ALA A 381 8.32 15.09 -3.07
N ILE A 382 7.87 14.72 -1.87
CA ILE A 382 8.02 13.40 -1.26
C ILE A 382 6.64 12.91 -0.82
N CYS A 383 6.22 11.75 -1.32
CA CYS A 383 5.12 10.98 -0.76
C CYS A 383 5.68 9.86 0.11
N ASP A 384 5.66 10.05 1.42
CA ASP A 384 6.06 9.02 2.37
C ASP A 384 4.88 8.16 2.80
N ILE A 385 4.60 7.11 2.00
CA ILE A 385 3.50 6.17 2.24
C ILE A 385 3.81 5.22 3.41
N SER A 386 5.07 5.13 3.84
CA SER A 386 5.42 4.41 5.08
C SER A 386 4.82 5.10 6.31
N ALA A 387 4.70 6.43 6.26
CA ALA A 387 4.12 7.28 7.29
C ALA A 387 4.67 6.96 8.69
N ASP A 388 6.00 6.84 8.78
CA ASP A 388 6.74 6.53 10.01
C ASP A 388 7.44 7.81 10.52
N PRO A 389 6.88 8.51 11.53
CA PRO A 389 7.50 9.70 12.12
C PRO A 389 8.95 9.50 12.57
N GLY A 390 9.85 10.38 12.10
CA GLY A 390 11.30 10.29 12.36
C GLY A 390 11.98 9.06 11.73
N GLY A 391 11.29 8.37 10.82
CA GLY A 391 11.69 7.11 10.22
C GLY A 391 12.70 7.26 9.09
N SER A 392 12.41 6.65 7.93
CA SER A 392 13.33 6.64 6.79
C SER A 392 13.57 8.01 6.15
N ILE A 393 12.59 8.92 6.27
CA ILE A 393 12.70 10.34 5.95
C ILE A 393 12.74 11.08 7.29
N GLU A 394 13.95 11.43 7.76
CA GLU A 394 14.17 11.82 9.16
C GLU A 394 13.32 13.01 9.61
N PHE A 395 13.19 14.00 8.74
CA PHE A 395 12.52 15.27 9.07
C PHE A 395 10.99 15.18 9.03
N MET A 396 10.42 14.04 8.64
CA MET A 396 8.98 13.81 8.71
C MET A 396 8.61 13.55 10.18
N ALA A 397 8.35 14.61 10.94
CA ALA A 397 8.06 14.53 12.37
C ALA A 397 6.61 14.11 12.68
N GLU A 398 5.68 14.40 11.77
CA GLU A 398 4.25 14.10 11.90
C GLU A 398 3.67 13.61 10.58
N CYS A 399 2.60 12.82 10.67
CA CYS A 399 1.86 12.34 9.51
C CYS A 399 0.82 13.38 9.09
N THR A 400 0.75 13.69 7.79
CA THR A 400 -0.36 14.45 7.22
C THR A 400 -1.67 13.65 7.31
N THR A 401 -2.82 14.30 7.12
CA THR A 401 -4.14 13.64 7.17
C THR A 401 -4.84 13.75 5.83
N ILE A 402 -5.93 13.00 5.61
CA ILE A 402 -6.70 13.15 4.36
C ILE A 402 -7.30 14.58 4.25
N ASP A 403 -7.66 15.20 5.38
CA ASP A 403 -8.18 16.57 5.42
C ASP A 403 -7.09 17.63 5.17
N LYS A 404 -5.85 17.36 5.61
CA LYS A 404 -4.67 18.19 5.38
C LYS A 404 -3.53 17.32 4.82
N PRO A 405 -3.56 17.00 3.51
CA PRO A 405 -2.71 15.96 2.92
C PRO A 405 -1.26 16.38 2.66
N PHE A 406 -0.95 17.66 2.81
CA PHE A 406 0.37 18.19 2.45
C PHE A 406 0.90 19.17 3.49
N THR A 407 2.22 19.17 3.62
CA THR A 407 2.99 20.23 4.29
C THR A 407 4.19 20.60 3.42
N ILE A 408 4.71 21.81 3.54
CA ILE A 408 6.00 22.20 2.98
C ILE A 408 7.04 22.11 4.09
N TYR A 409 8.06 21.29 3.87
CA TYR A 409 9.24 21.20 4.73
C TYR A 409 10.34 22.16 4.28
N ASP A 410 10.75 23.03 5.20
CA ASP A 410 11.90 23.94 5.06
C ASP A 410 13.11 23.35 5.77
N ALA A 411 14.17 23.02 5.01
CA ALA A 411 15.37 22.41 5.53
C ALA A 411 16.38 23.40 6.15
N ASP A 412 16.24 24.71 5.89
CA ASP A 412 17.12 25.72 6.48
C ASP A 412 16.75 25.99 7.93
N PHE A 413 15.45 26.04 8.20
CA PHE A 413 14.90 26.26 9.55
C PHE A 413 14.45 24.98 10.25
N HIS A 414 14.40 23.85 9.53
CA HIS A 414 13.84 22.59 10.03
C HIS A 414 12.41 22.77 10.56
N THR A 415 11.55 23.37 9.74
CA THR A 415 10.15 23.64 10.08
C THR A 415 9.22 23.17 8.98
N THR A 416 7.96 22.93 9.33
CA THR A 416 6.89 22.62 8.39
C THR A 416 5.86 23.73 8.35
N SER A 417 5.24 23.94 7.20
CA SER A 417 4.14 24.91 7.04
C SER A 417 3.06 24.37 6.12
N ASP A 418 1.83 24.84 6.32
CA ASP A 418 0.68 24.51 5.45
C ASP A 418 0.65 25.40 4.18
N SER A 419 1.58 26.35 4.04
CA SER A 419 1.60 27.32 2.94
C SER A 419 2.41 26.82 1.75
N PHE A 420 1.77 26.72 0.58
CA PHE A 420 2.43 26.36 -0.68
C PHE A 420 3.32 27.47 -1.25
N ASP A 421 3.14 28.72 -0.79
CA ASP A 421 3.79 29.92 -1.35
C ASP A 421 5.25 30.10 -0.89
N SER A 422 5.78 29.17 -0.10
CA SER A 422 7.18 29.24 0.33
C SER A 422 8.12 29.23 -0.89
N PRO A 423 9.10 30.15 -0.98
CA PRO A 423 10.00 30.25 -2.13
C PRO A 423 10.94 29.03 -2.28
N SER A 424 11.12 28.25 -1.21
CA SER A 424 11.90 27.01 -1.20
C SER A 424 11.19 25.94 -0.37
N GLY A 425 11.81 24.78 -0.20
CA GLY A 425 11.27 23.65 0.55
C GLY A 425 10.57 22.60 -0.30
N CYS A 426 10.38 21.44 0.31
CA CYS A 426 9.86 20.22 -0.33
C CYS A 426 8.43 19.96 0.14
N LEU A 427 7.53 19.64 -0.78
CA LEU A 427 6.18 19.18 -0.46
C LEU A 427 6.25 17.77 0.12
N VAL A 428 5.68 17.56 1.30
CA VAL A 428 5.61 16.25 1.96
C VAL A 428 4.16 15.82 2.10
N CYS A 429 3.87 14.59 1.67
CA CYS A 429 2.62 13.88 1.88
C CYS A 429 2.90 12.58 2.62
N SER A 430 2.34 12.40 3.81
CA SER A 430 2.63 11.28 4.74
C SER A 430 1.36 10.74 5.41
N ILE A 431 0.29 10.55 4.65
CA ILE A 431 -1.00 10.05 5.18
C ILE A 431 -0.85 8.58 5.62
N ASP A 432 -1.20 8.28 6.87
CA ASP A 432 -1.04 6.95 7.48
C ASP A 432 -2.13 5.93 7.09
N ASN A 433 -3.24 6.42 6.54
CA ASN A 433 -4.41 5.63 6.17
C ASN A 433 -4.78 5.76 4.68
N MET A 434 -3.78 5.97 3.80
CA MET A 434 -3.91 6.10 2.34
C MET A 434 -5.01 5.22 1.69
N PRO A 435 -5.12 3.90 1.95
CA PRO A 435 -6.12 3.08 1.27
C PRO A 435 -7.58 3.43 1.62
N ALA A 436 -7.83 4.23 2.66
CA ALA A 436 -9.18 4.71 3.01
C ALA A 436 -9.77 5.65 1.94
N GLN A 437 -8.91 6.25 1.11
CA GLN A 437 -9.33 7.12 0.00
C GLN A 437 -9.86 6.35 -1.20
N MET A 438 -9.47 5.08 -1.36
CA MET A 438 -9.97 4.15 -2.38
C MET A 438 -10.67 2.94 -1.73
N PRO A 439 -11.79 3.16 -1.00
CA PRO A 439 -12.27 2.18 -0.04
C PRO A 439 -12.94 0.95 -0.68
N LEU A 440 -13.51 1.07 -1.88
CA LEU A 440 -14.20 -0.03 -2.56
C LEU A 440 -13.20 -1.13 -2.95
N GLU A 441 -12.15 -0.75 -3.65
CA GLU A 441 -11.13 -1.67 -4.13
C GLU A 441 -10.17 -2.08 -3.02
N ALA A 442 -9.90 -1.21 -2.04
CA ALA A 442 -9.16 -1.60 -0.84
C ALA A 442 -9.89 -2.69 -0.06
N THR A 443 -11.21 -2.56 0.13
CA THR A 443 -12.06 -3.57 0.76
C THR A 443 -12.10 -4.87 -0.05
N GLU A 444 -12.21 -4.78 -1.38
CA GLU A 444 -12.22 -5.96 -2.23
C GLU A 444 -10.88 -6.71 -2.20
N GLN A 445 -9.77 -6.00 -2.41
CA GLN A 445 -8.43 -6.61 -2.40
C GLN A 445 -8.11 -7.22 -1.03
N PHE A 446 -8.36 -6.49 0.04
CA PHE A 446 -8.13 -6.97 1.40
C PHE A 446 -8.97 -8.21 1.70
N GLY A 447 -10.26 -8.16 1.34
CA GLY A 447 -11.16 -9.29 1.46
C GLY A 447 -10.66 -10.51 0.67
N ASN A 448 -10.12 -10.32 -0.54
CA ASN A 448 -9.57 -11.43 -1.34
C ASN A 448 -8.36 -12.10 -0.67
N LEU A 449 -7.50 -11.32 -0.01
CA LEU A 449 -6.35 -11.84 0.74
C LEU A 449 -6.77 -12.52 2.05
N LEU A 450 -7.81 -12.01 2.71
CA LEU A 450 -8.30 -12.51 3.98
C LEU A 450 -9.23 -13.73 3.83
N PHE A 451 -9.98 -13.80 2.73
CA PHE A 451 -11.01 -14.81 2.49
C PHE A 451 -10.56 -16.26 2.73
N PRO A 452 -9.34 -16.67 2.28
CA PRO A 452 -8.87 -18.01 2.56
C PRO A 452 -8.93 -18.38 4.04
N TYR A 453 -8.69 -17.43 4.96
CA TYR A 453 -8.54 -17.64 6.40
C TYR A 453 -9.84 -17.55 7.21
N ILE A 454 -10.95 -17.11 6.62
CA ILE A 454 -12.18 -16.81 7.38
C ILE A 454 -12.74 -18.04 8.10
N PHE A 455 -12.76 -19.21 7.46
CA PHE A 455 -13.27 -20.43 8.10
C PHE A 455 -12.39 -20.91 9.25
N ASP A 456 -11.06 -20.77 9.13
CA ASP A 456 -10.14 -21.06 10.23
C ASP A 456 -10.37 -20.09 11.40
N MET A 457 -10.55 -18.80 11.11
CA MET A 457 -10.85 -17.79 12.12
C MET A 457 -12.21 -18.03 12.80
N LEU A 458 -13.21 -18.46 12.04
CA LEU A 458 -14.52 -18.88 12.58
C LEU A 458 -14.38 -20.09 13.51
N ASN A 459 -13.45 -21.00 13.21
CA ASN A 459 -13.14 -22.14 14.07
C ASN A 459 -12.31 -21.78 15.31
N CYS A 460 -11.80 -20.55 15.41
CA CYS A 460 -11.09 -20.04 16.59
C CYS A 460 -12.04 -19.49 17.67
N THR A 461 -13.16 -20.16 17.96
CA THR A 461 -14.14 -19.73 18.98
C THR A 461 -13.59 -19.83 20.40
N THR A 462 -13.90 -18.88 21.27
CA THR A 462 -13.51 -18.87 22.70
C THR A 462 -13.93 -20.12 23.48
N GLU A 463 -14.93 -20.87 23.01
CA GLU A 463 -15.36 -22.16 23.61
C GLU A 463 -14.31 -23.28 23.50
N GLN A 464 -13.35 -23.16 22.59
CA GLN A 464 -12.31 -24.15 22.37
C GLN A 464 -11.00 -23.69 23.02
N PRO A 465 -10.32 -24.56 23.80
CA PRO A 465 -9.00 -24.25 24.36
C PRO A 465 -7.98 -23.93 23.26
N PHE A 466 -7.08 -22.98 23.52
CA PHE A 466 -6.09 -22.50 22.56
C PHE A 466 -5.25 -23.62 21.92
N ASP A 467 -4.82 -24.59 22.73
CA ASP A 467 -3.97 -25.70 22.25
C ASP A 467 -4.71 -26.64 21.30
N ARG A 468 -6.04 -26.71 21.40
CA ARG A 468 -6.90 -27.60 20.61
C ARG A 468 -7.50 -26.94 19.38
N LEU A 469 -7.17 -25.68 19.09
CA LEU A 469 -7.70 -24.97 17.92
C LEU A 469 -7.29 -25.65 16.62
N ALA A 470 -8.29 -26.14 15.89
CA ALA A 470 -8.15 -26.69 14.55
C ALA A 470 -8.15 -25.57 13.50
N CYS A 471 -7.03 -24.87 13.39
CA CYS A 471 -6.83 -23.78 12.43
C CYS A 471 -5.41 -23.83 11.86
N ARG A 472 -5.22 -23.19 10.71
CA ARG A 472 -3.91 -23.05 10.09
C ARG A 472 -2.91 -22.30 10.99
N PRO A 473 -1.60 -22.61 10.92
CA PRO A 473 -0.57 -21.94 11.72
C PRO A 473 -0.57 -20.42 11.56
N GLU A 474 -0.87 -19.91 10.37
CA GLU A 474 -0.93 -18.48 10.08
C GLU A 474 -2.03 -17.78 10.89
N VAL A 475 -3.17 -18.45 11.14
CA VAL A 475 -4.25 -17.93 11.98
C VAL A 475 -3.94 -18.13 13.45
N LYS A 476 -3.45 -19.32 13.84
CA LYS A 476 -3.09 -19.59 15.24
C LYS A 476 -2.01 -18.64 15.75
N GLY A 477 -1.00 -18.38 14.94
CA GLY A 477 0.09 -17.45 15.24
C GLY A 477 -0.37 -15.99 15.32
N ALA A 478 -1.51 -15.63 14.71
CA ALA A 478 -2.08 -14.30 14.75
C ALA A 478 -2.94 -14.01 15.99
N ILE A 479 -3.20 -15.02 16.84
CA ILE A 479 -3.98 -14.85 18.07
C ILE A 479 -3.11 -14.20 19.14
N ILE A 480 -3.41 -12.94 19.47
CA ILE A 480 -2.68 -12.13 20.46
C ILE A 480 -3.10 -12.49 21.89
N THR A 481 -4.40 -12.68 22.12
CA THR A 481 -4.97 -12.89 23.46
C THR A 481 -5.83 -14.15 23.50
N ASN A 482 -5.83 -14.83 24.63
CA ASN A 482 -6.69 -15.98 24.91
C ASN A 482 -7.01 -16.07 26.41
N GLU A 483 -8.27 -16.30 26.78
CA GLU A 483 -8.70 -16.54 28.17
C GLU A 483 -8.19 -15.48 29.18
N GLY A 484 -8.11 -14.24 28.73
CA GLY A 484 -7.67 -13.10 29.53
C GLY A 484 -6.16 -13.01 29.75
N LYS A 485 -5.37 -13.71 28.94
CA LYS A 485 -3.91 -13.63 28.92
C LYS A 485 -3.40 -13.35 27.51
N LEU A 486 -2.18 -12.84 27.41
CA LEU A 486 -1.42 -12.84 26.16
C LEU A 486 -1.08 -14.30 25.82
N THR A 487 -1.08 -14.66 24.53
CA THR A 487 -0.59 -15.99 24.12
C THR A 487 0.94 -16.01 24.09
N PRO A 488 1.60 -17.19 24.11
CA PRO A 488 3.05 -17.29 24.31
C PRO A 488 3.89 -16.44 23.36
N ASN A 489 3.46 -16.30 22.11
CA ASN A 489 4.18 -15.50 21.10
C ASN A 489 4.13 -13.98 21.37
N TYR A 490 3.33 -13.51 22.33
CA TYR A 490 3.05 -12.09 22.58
C TYR A 490 3.27 -11.67 24.03
N GLU A 491 3.79 -12.56 24.90
CA GLU A 491 4.10 -12.22 26.29
C GLU A 491 5.09 -11.05 26.41
N TYR A 492 5.98 -10.88 25.42
CA TYR A 492 6.92 -9.76 25.33
C TYR A 492 6.25 -8.38 25.33
N ILE A 493 4.95 -8.27 25.02
CA ILE A 493 4.21 -7.00 25.09
C ILE A 493 4.21 -6.48 26.54
N ALA A 494 4.18 -7.35 27.55
CA ALA A 494 4.27 -6.94 28.94
C ALA A 494 5.62 -6.29 29.27
N ASP A 495 6.72 -6.83 28.73
CA ASP A 495 8.06 -6.25 28.88
C ASP A 495 8.16 -4.89 28.18
N LEU A 496 7.64 -4.78 26.95
CA LEU A 496 7.59 -3.52 26.21
C LEU A 496 6.78 -2.43 26.93
N ARG A 497 5.67 -2.81 27.58
CA ARG A 497 4.88 -1.88 28.41
C ARG A 497 5.68 -1.39 29.61
N SER A 498 6.37 -2.30 30.29
CA SER A 498 7.17 -1.98 31.47
C SER A 498 8.35 -1.06 31.13
N ALA A 499 9.04 -1.33 30.02
CA ALA A 499 10.14 -0.52 29.53
C ALA A 499 9.75 0.89 29.08
N LYS A 500 8.48 1.11 28.69
CA LYS A 500 7.94 2.44 28.31
C LYS A 500 7.39 3.23 29.51
N ALA A 501 7.12 2.56 30.63
CA ALA A 501 6.61 3.19 31.84
C ALA A 501 7.74 3.62 32.81
N ALA A 502 8.94 3.05 32.64
CA ALA A 502 10.19 3.48 33.28
C ALA A 502 10.81 4.63 32.50
#